data_AF-A0A3L9GGY1-F1
#
_entry.id   AF-A0A3L9GGY1-F1
#
_cell.length_a   1.000
_cell.length_b   1.000
_cell.length_c   1.000
_cell.angle_alpha   90.00
_cell.angle_beta   90.00
_cell.angle_gamma   90.00
#
_symmetry.space_group_name_H-M   'P 1'
#
loop_
_entity.id
_entity.type
_entity.pdbx_description
1 polymer ?
#
loop_
_entity_poly.entity_id
_entity_poly.type
_entity_poly.pdbx_seq_one_letter_code
_entity_poly.pdbx_strand_id
1 'polypeptide(L)'
;ILVFFGIWLILPFVWRRLVIPASGAVAALVVALLISGGILTWAGFNDPQEINGTLSANATPAEAISPVADQDWPAYGRNQEGQRFSPLKQINADNVHNLKEAWVFRTGDVKQPNDPGEITNEVTPIKVGDTLYLCTAHQRLFALDAASGKEKWHYDPELKTNESFQHVTCRGVSYHEAKAETASPEVMADCPRRIILPVNDGRLIAINAENGK
;
A
#
# COMPACT_ATOMS: atom_id res chain seq x y z
N ILE A 1 25.16 16.98 14.06
CA ILE A 1 26.09 18.11 13.80
C ILE A 1 26.38 18.92 15.07
N LEU A 2 25.37 19.43 15.79
CA LEU A 2 25.57 20.30 16.96
C LEU A 2 26.27 19.61 18.16
N VAL A 3 26.00 18.33 18.40
CA VAL A 3 26.63 17.56 19.50
C VAL A 3 28.15 17.45 19.31
N PHE A 4 28.60 17.11 18.09
CA PHE A 4 30.03 17.00 17.77
C PHE A 4 30.74 18.35 17.88
N PHE A 5 30.08 19.43 17.47
CA PHE A 5 30.61 20.79 17.61
C PHE A 5 30.70 21.23 19.08
N GLY A 6 29.71 20.89 19.91
CA GLY A 6 29.73 21.13 21.35
C GLY A 6 30.83 20.36 22.07
N ILE A 7 31.04 19.08 21.74
CA ILE A 7 32.14 18.27 22.29
C ILE A 7 33.50 18.90 21.94
N TRP A 8 33.68 19.34 20.69
CA TRP A 8 34.91 20.00 20.25
C TRP A 8 35.19 21.30 21.02
N LEU A 9 34.16 22.11 21.29
CA LEU A 9 34.29 23.37 22.05
C LEU A 9 34.68 23.17 23.53
N ILE A 10 34.36 22.01 24.14
CA ILE A 10 34.72 21.70 25.53
C ILE A 10 36.18 21.27 25.68
N LEU A 11 36.83 20.85 24.58
CA LEU A 11 38.20 20.36 24.65
C LEU A 11 39.14 21.47 25.18
N PRO A 12 40.03 21.16 26.15
CA PRO A 12 40.83 22.18 26.82
C PRO A 12 41.66 23.04 25.88
N PHE A 13 42.11 22.49 24.74
CA PHE A 13 42.92 23.22 23.76
C PHE A 13 42.12 24.14 22.83
N VAL A 14 40.79 23.96 22.75
CA VAL A 14 39.87 24.80 21.97
C VAL A 14 39.38 25.94 22.85
N TRP A 15 38.80 25.60 24.00
CA TRP A 15 38.29 26.58 24.95
C TRP A 15 39.36 27.59 25.39
N ARG A 16 40.57 27.12 25.75
CA ARG A 16 41.62 28.00 26.30
C ARG A 16 42.12 29.06 25.32
N ARG A 17 41.72 28.96 24.04
CA ARG A 17 42.01 29.94 22.98
C ARG A 17 40.89 30.96 22.77
N LEU A 18 39.77 30.85 23.49
CA LEU A 18 38.66 31.80 23.41
C LEU A 18 38.96 33.03 24.28
N VAL A 19 38.74 34.22 23.71
CA VAL A 19 39.17 35.51 24.27
C VAL A 19 38.26 36.02 25.41
N ILE A 20 37.08 35.41 25.59
CA ILE A 20 36.07 35.83 26.56
C ILE A 20 36.20 34.97 27.84
N PRO A 21 36.19 35.57 29.06
CA PRO A 21 36.23 34.82 30.31
C PRO A 21 34.99 33.92 30.39
N ALA A 22 35.23 32.62 30.27
CA ALA A 22 34.16 31.65 30.07
C ALA A 22 33.87 30.84 31.35
N SER A 23 34.34 31.28 32.53
CA SER A 23 34.02 30.64 33.81
C SER A 23 32.50 30.55 33.98
N GLY A 24 31.94 29.34 33.87
CA GLY A 24 30.50 29.07 33.87
C GLY A 24 29.95 28.56 32.54
N ALA A 25 30.49 28.98 31.39
CA ALA A 25 30.03 28.52 30.09
C ALA A 25 30.42 27.05 29.80
N VAL A 26 31.49 26.50 30.43
CA VAL A 26 31.89 25.09 30.26
C VAL A 26 30.81 24.27 30.92
N ALA A 27 30.48 24.66 32.16
CA ALA A 27 29.51 23.98 32.97
C ALA A 27 28.13 24.01 32.28
N ALA A 28 27.72 25.17 31.75
CA ALA A 28 26.48 25.28 30.98
C ALA A 28 26.48 24.38 29.73
N LEU A 29 27.57 24.36 28.95
CA LEU A 29 27.67 23.54 27.75
C LEU A 29 27.73 22.03 28.07
N VAL A 30 28.45 21.65 29.13
CA VAL A 30 28.49 20.27 29.64
C VAL A 30 27.11 19.82 30.07
N VAL A 31 26.38 20.64 30.85
CA VAL A 31 25.01 20.34 31.27
C VAL A 31 24.08 20.20 30.06
N ALA A 32 24.17 21.10 29.07
CA ALA A 32 23.36 21.03 27.86
C ALA A 32 23.62 19.75 27.03
N LEU A 33 24.88 19.32 26.93
CA LEU A 33 25.24 18.08 26.25
C LEU A 33 24.78 16.84 27.03
N LEU A 34 24.86 16.85 28.36
CA LEU A 34 24.35 15.76 29.19
C LEU A 34 22.82 15.62 29.07
N ILE A 35 22.09 16.74 29.11
CA ILE A 35 20.63 16.74 28.91
C ILE A 35 20.29 16.23 27.50
N SER A 36 20.98 16.73 26.48
CA SER A 36 20.75 16.32 25.09
C SER A 36 21.07 14.84 24.85
N GLY A 37 22.17 14.34 25.42
CA GLY A 37 22.54 12.93 25.39
C GLY A 37 21.52 12.04 26.11
N GLY A 38 21.02 12.50 27.27
CA GLY A 38 19.96 11.82 28.01
C GLY A 38 18.65 11.74 27.22
N ILE A 39 18.22 12.83 26.60
CA ILE A 39 17.03 12.86 25.73
C ILE A 39 17.19 11.94 24.53
N LEU A 40 18.34 11.97 23.85
CA LEU A 40 18.62 11.09 22.70
C LEU A 40 18.63 9.61 23.09
N THR A 41 19.24 9.28 24.23
CA THR A 41 19.24 7.91 24.75
C THR A 41 17.81 7.47 25.10
N TRP A 42 17.05 8.31 25.80
CA TRP A 42 15.66 8.02 26.15
C TRP A 42 14.79 7.82 24.90
N ALA A 43 14.87 8.73 23.93
CA ALA A 43 14.14 8.63 22.66
C ALA A 43 14.55 7.41 21.82
N GLY A 44 15.82 6.98 21.89
CA GLY A 44 16.30 5.78 21.19
C GLY A 44 15.73 4.47 21.75
N PHE A 45 15.27 4.46 23.00
CA PHE A 45 14.70 3.28 23.67
C PHE A 45 13.22 3.43 24.03
N ASN A 46 12.61 4.59 23.76
CA ASN A 46 11.21 4.86 24.05
C ASN A 46 10.62 5.50 22.80
N ASP A 47 10.11 4.66 21.90
CA ASP A 47 9.30 5.13 20.79
C ASP A 47 7.84 5.25 21.28
N PRO A 48 7.31 6.48 21.44
CA PRO A 48 5.92 6.66 21.87
C PRO A 48 4.90 6.14 20.84
N GLN A 49 5.33 5.81 19.62
CA GLN A 49 4.51 5.18 18.59
C GLN A 49 4.62 3.65 18.57
N GLU A 50 5.52 3.05 19.36
CA GLU A 50 5.64 1.60 19.45
C GLU A 50 4.45 1.01 20.21
N ILE A 51 3.52 0.42 19.45
CA ILE A 51 2.44 -0.38 19.98
C ILE A 51 2.96 -1.82 20.08
N ASN A 52 3.37 -2.24 21.27
CA ASN A 52 3.72 -3.62 21.57
C ASN A 52 2.47 -4.52 21.51
N GLY A 53 2.14 -4.99 20.31
CA GLY A 53 1.06 -5.94 20.11
C GLY A 53 1.37 -7.27 20.76
N THR A 54 0.59 -7.68 21.76
CA THR A 54 0.64 -9.06 22.28
C THR A 54 -0.29 -9.93 21.45
N LEU A 55 0.29 -10.77 20.58
CA LEU A 55 -0.48 -11.81 19.92
C LEU A 55 -0.79 -12.90 20.95
N SER A 56 -2.05 -13.00 21.36
CA SER A 56 -2.51 -14.11 22.18
C SER A 56 -2.36 -15.41 21.38
N ALA A 57 -1.67 -16.41 21.91
CA ALA A 57 -1.60 -17.74 21.31
C ALA A 57 -2.98 -18.45 21.28
N ASN A 58 -3.99 -17.89 21.96
CA ASN A 58 -5.39 -18.26 21.81
C ASN A 58 -6.07 -17.52 20.64
N ALA A 59 -5.30 -17.04 19.64
CA ALA A 59 -5.88 -16.60 18.39
C ALA A 59 -6.76 -17.74 17.87
N THR A 60 -8.05 -17.45 17.72
CA THR A 60 -8.97 -18.32 16.98
C THR A 60 -8.24 -18.75 15.72
N PRO A 61 -8.09 -20.06 15.44
CA PRO A 61 -7.53 -20.50 14.17
C PRO A 61 -8.19 -19.68 13.07
N ALA A 62 -7.38 -19.03 12.23
CA ALA A 62 -7.92 -18.33 11.08
C ALA A 62 -8.90 -19.29 10.40
N GLU A 63 -10.13 -18.84 10.21
CA GLU A 63 -11.19 -19.65 9.63
C GLU A 63 -10.63 -20.29 8.35
N ALA A 64 -10.53 -21.62 8.35
CA ALA A 64 -9.82 -22.34 7.31
C ALA A 64 -10.48 -22.06 5.97
N ILE A 65 -9.70 -21.59 5.00
CA ILE A 65 -10.10 -21.40 3.61
C ILE A 65 -11.33 -20.49 3.54
N SER A 66 -11.12 -19.18 3.31
CA SER A 66 -12.19 -18.42 2.65
C SER A 66 -12.54 -19.23 1.39
N PRO A 67 -13.78 -19.76 1.24
CA PRO A 67 -14.10 -20.70 0.17
C PRO A 67 -14.09 -19.94 -1.15
N VAL A 68 -12.89 -19.81 -1.72
CA VAL A 68 -12.64 -19.19 -3.02
C VAL A 68 -12.76 -20.30 -4.04
N ALA A 69 -13.67 -20.12 -5.00
CA ALA A 69 -13.80 -21.03 -6.13
C ALA A 69 -12.44 -21.20 -6.83
N ASP A 70 -12.15 -22.41 -7.30
CA ASP A 70 -10.86 -22.74 -7.92
C ASP A 70 -10.48 -21.79 -9.08
N GLN A 71 -11.51 -21.33 -9.81
CA GLN A 71 -11.40 -20.44 -10.96
C GLN A 71 -11.28 -18.95 -10.59
N ASP A 72 -11.47 -18.58 -9.33
CA ASP A 72 -11.50 -17.19 -8.89
C ASP A 72 -10.20 -16.76 -8.19
N TRP A 73 -9.92 -15.46 -8.31
CA TRP A 73 -8.80 -14.75 -7.70
C TRP A 73 -9.31 -13.43 -7.09
N PRO A 74 -10.09 -13.46 -5.99
CA PRO A 74 -10.78 -12.28 -5.46
C PRO A 74 -9.88 -11.31 -4.67
N ALA A 75 -8.66 -11.72 -4.33
CA ALA A 75 -7.73 -10.93 -3.53
C ALA A 75 -6.32 -10.94 -4.12
N TYR A 76 -5.46 -9.99 -3.73
CA TYR A 76 -4.07 -9.89 -4.20
C TYR A 76 -3.30 -11.22 -4.16
N GLY A 77 -3.47 -11.99 -3.07
CA GLY A 77 -2.86 -13.30 -2.87
C GLY A 77 -3.75 -14.50 -3.18
N ARG A 78 -4.85 -14.31 -3.93
CA ARG A 78 -5.98 -15.23 -4.14
C ARG A 78 -6.86 -15.45 -2.91
N ASN A 79 -6.28 -15.92 -1.81
CA ASN A 79 -6.97 -16.28 -0.58
C ASN A 79 -6.37 -15.56 0.64
N GLN A 80 -6.95 -15.79 1.83
CA GLN A 80 -6.53 -15.14 3.07
C GLN A 80 -5.13 -15.58 3.53
N GLU A 81 -4.68 -16.75 3.09
CA GLU A 81 -3.33 -17.24 3.33
C GLU A 81 -2.28 -16.53 2.46
N GLY A 82 -2.70 -15.79 1.44
CA GLY A 82 -1.80 -14.98 0.60
C GLY A 82 -0.82 -15.81 -0.25
N GLN A 83 -1.10 -17.09 -0.45
CA GLN A 83 -0.13 -18.05 -1.03
C GLN A 83 0.13 -17.85 -2.52
N ARG A 84 -0.74 -17.12 -3.23
CA ARG A 84 -0.67 -16.96 -4.69
C ARG A 84 -0.65 -18.30 -5.45
N PHE A 85 -1.30 -19.31 -4.89
CA PHE A 85 -1.40 -20.66 -5.45
C PHE A 85 -2.74 -20.87 -6.14
N SER A 86 -2.72 -21.33 -7.41
CA SER A 86 -3.93 -21.75 -8.14
C SER A 86 -4.06 -23.28 -8.12
N PRO A 87 -5.24 -23.83 -7.79
CA PRO A 87 -5.49 -25.27 -7.84
C PRO A 87 -5.73 -25.79 -9.28
N LEU A 88 -5.82 -24.91 -10.28
CA LEU A 88 -6.07 -25.28 -11.68
C LEU A 88 -4.87 -26.02 -12.28
N LYS A 89 -5.17 -27.04 -13.11
CA LYS A 89 -4.14 -27.93 -13.70
C LYS A 89 -4.19 -28.05 -15.23
N GLN A 90 -5.08 -27.29 -15.87
CA GLN A 90 -5.26 -27.33 -17.33
C GLN A 90 -3.95 -26.98 -18.05
N ILE A 91 -3.25 -25.94 -17.58
CA ILE A 91 -1.91 -25.59 -18.02
C ILE A 91 -0.91 -26.20 -17.04
N ASN A 92 0.09 -26.90 -17.56
CA ASN A 92 1.09 -27.62 -16.78
C ASN A 92 2.43 -27.71 -17.54
N ALA A 93 3.43 -28.33 -16.92
CA ALA A 93 4.78 -28.44 -17.49
C ALA A 93 4.81 -29.14 -18.86
N ASP A 94 3.85 -30.04 -19.12
CA ASP A 94 3.81 -30.83 -20.35
C ASP A 94 3.18 -30.05 -21.51
N ASN A 95 2.42 -28.98 -21.26
CA ASN A 95 1.68 -28.27 -22.32
C ASN A 95 1.87 -26.74 -22.35
N VAL A 96 2.56 -26.14 -21.38
CA VAL A 96 2.76 -24.67 -21.28
C VAL A 96 3.42 -24.08 -22.53
N HIS A 97 4.23 -24.87 -23.23
CA HIS A 97 4.87 -24.47 -24.48
C HIS A 97 3.90 -24.22 -25.65
N ASN A 98 2.63 -24.61 -25.51
CA ASN A 98 1.58 -24.38 -26.51
C ASN A 98 0.76 -23.11 -26.25
N LEU A 99 1.08 -22.34 -25.19
CA LEU A 99 0.35 -21.12 -24.87
C LEU A 99 0.45 -20.08 -25.98
N LYS A 100 -0.67 -19.41 -26.22
CA LYS A 100 -0.81 -18.30 -27.15
C LYS A 100 -1.55 -17.17 -26.47
N GLU A 101 -1.29 -15.95 -26.91
CA GLU A 101 -2.07 -14.79 -26.49
C GLU A 101 -3.54 -15.00 -26.86
N ALA A 102 -4.42 -14.91 -25.87
CA ALA A 102 -5.87 -15.01 -26.09
C ALA A 102 -6.47 -13.66 -26.50
N TRP A 103 -6.03 -12.58 -25.86
CA TRP A 103 -6.48 -11.21 -26.11
C TRP A 103 -5.50 -10.19 -25.49
N VAL A 104 -5.62 -8.93 -25.92
CA VAL A 104 -4.88 -7.78 -25.36
C VAL A 104 -5.86 -6.67 -25.03
N PHE A 105 -5.77 -6.13 -23.82
CA PHE A 105 -6.47 -4.91 -23.44
C PHE A 105 -5.48 -3.74 -23.36
N ARG A 106 -5.77 -2.64 -24.07
CA ARG A 106 -4.98 -1.41 -24.03
C ARG A 106 -5.71 -0.40 -23.16
N THR A 107 -5.19 -0.15 -21.96
CA THR A 107 -5.81 0.76 -20.97
C THR A 107 -5.85 2.22 -21.44
N GLY A 108 -4.99 2.60 -22.40
CA GLY A 108 -4.81 3.98 -22.81
C GLY A 108 -4.18 4.87 -21.73
N ASP A 109 -3.79 4.30 -20.60
CA ASP A 109 -3.20 5.04 -19.51
C ASP A 109 -1.69 5.20 -19.71
N VAL A 110 -1.27 6.44 -19.94
CA VAL A 110 0.09 6.82 -20.30
C VAL A 110 0.54 8.00 -19.45
N LYS A 111 1.86 8.14 -19.28
CA LYS A 111 2.47 9.25 -18.56
C LYS A 111 2.01 10.60 -19.11
N GLN A 112 1.51 11.45 -18.21
CA GLN A 112 1.08 12.82 -18.46
C GLN A 112 2.21 13.82 -18.13
N PRO A 113 2.15 15.06 -18.64
CA PRO A 113 3.18 16.07 -18.38
C PRO A 113 3.40 16.41 -16.89
N ASN A 114 2.34 16.33 -16.07
CA ASN A 114 2.39 16.70 -14.65
C ASN A 114 2.63 15.50 -13.72
N ASP A 115 2.89 14.32 -14.29
CA ASP A 115 3.17 13.13 -13.49
C ASP A 115 4.56 13.20 -12.86
N PRO A 116 4.74 12.56 -11.69
CA PRO A 116 6.06 12.45 -11.10
C PRO A 116 7.03 11.67 -11.98
N GLY A 117 8.29 11.66 -11.57
CA GLY A 117 9.34 10.92 -12.26
C GLY A 117 8.97 9.45 -12.47
N GLU A 118 8.43 8.81 -11.44
CA GLU A 118 8.08 7.40 -11.41
C GLU A 118 6.58 7.15 -11.65
N ILE A 119 6.29 6.35 -12.69
CA ILE A 119 4.95 5.86 -13.02
C ILE A 119 5.01 4.35 -13.26
N THR A 120 4.24 3.56 -12.50
CA THR A 120 4.33 2.10 -12.53
C THR A 120 2.96 1.42 -12.46
N ASN A 121 2.83 0.31 -13.20
CA ASN A 121 1.69 -0.60 -13.08
C ASN A 121 2.16 -1.85 -12.33
N GLU A 122 1.85 -1.94 -11.05
CA GLU A 122 2.18 -3.07 -10.16
C GLU A 122 0.93 -3.91 -9.84
N VAL A 123 -0.11 -3.76 -10.65
CA VAL A 123 -1.39 -4.43 -10.46
C VAL A 123 -1.23 -5.95 -10.56
N THR A 124 -1.71 -6.65 -9.54
CA THR A 124 -2.20 -8.03 -9.70
C THR A 124 -3.70 -7.93 -9.92
N PRO A 125 -4.21 -8.18 -11.15
CA PRO A 125 -5.65 -8.17 -11.38
C PRO A 125 -6.37 -9.17 -10.48
N ILE A 126 -7.59 -8.83 -10.08
CA ILE A 126 -8.47 -9.76 -9.38
C ILE A 126 -9.58 -10.23 -10.32
N LYS A 127 -10.00 -11.48 -10.20
CA LYS A 127 -11.03 -12.10 -11.05
C LYS A 127 -12.08 -12.75 -10.16
N VAL A 128 -13.34 -12.35 -10.35
CA VAL A 128 -14.49 -12.89 -9.61
C VAL A 128 -15.59 -13.22 -10.60
N GLY A 129 -16.06 -14.47 -10.62
CA GLY A 129 -16.96 -14.95 -11.67
C GLY A 129 -16.35 -14.72 -13.05
N ASP A 130 -17.08 -14.12 -13.98
CA ASP A 130 -16.60 -13.88 -15.35
C ASP A 130 -15.95 -12.49 -15.55
N THR A 131 -15.67 -11.76 -14.46
CA THR A 131 -15.14 -10.39 -14.56
C THR A 131 -13.73 -10.29 -14.00
N LEU A 132 -12.84 -9.69 -14.78
CA LEU A 132 -11.48 -9.31 -14.40
C LEU A 132 -11.45 -7.82 -14.07
N TYR A 133 -10.92 -7.46 -12.90
CA TYR A 133 -10.77 -6.08 -12.44
C TYR A 133 -9.29 -5.72 -12.33
N LEU A 134 -8.92 -4.55 -12.86
CA LEU A 134 -7.56 -4.02 -12.79
C LEU A 134 -7.59 -2.50 -12.69
N CYS A 135 -6.66 -1.93 -11.93
CA CYS A 135 -6.38 -0.50 -11.98
C CYS A 135 -5.12 -0.19 -12.80
N THR A 136 -4.99 1.07 -13.20
CA THR A 136 -3.80 1.61 -13.86
C THR A 136 -3.06 2.60 -12.96
N ALA A 137 -1.91 3.10 -13.39
CA ALA A 137 -1.10 4.04 -12.63
C ALA A 137 -1.90 5.25 -12.10
N HIS A 138 -2.77 5.86 -12.92
CA HIS A 138 -3.68 6.94 -12.51
C HIS A 138 -4.94 6.48 -11.76
N GLN A 139 -4.93 5.24 -11.26
CA GLN A 139 -6.03 4.60 -10.54
C GLN A 139 -7.35 4.54 -11.32
N ARG A 140 -7.31 4.56 -12.65
CA ARG A 140 -8.47 4.19 -13.47
C ARG A 140 -8.76 2.71 -13.27
N LEU A 141 -9.98 2.38 -12.87
CA LEU A 141 -10.43 1.02 -12.63
C LEU A 141 -11.19 0.51 -13.85
N PHE A 142 -10.80 -0.65 -14.37
CA PHE A 142 -11.49 -1.32 -15.47
C PHE A 142 -12.09 -2.63 -14.98
N ALA A 143 -13.30 -2.92 -15.46
CA ALA A 143 -13.90 -4.25 -15.40
C ALA A 143 -13.99 -4.81 -16.82
N LEU A 144 -13.36 -5.97 -17.03
CA LEU A 144 -13.30 -6.66 -18.31
C LEU A 144 -14.04 -7.99 -18.23
N ASP A 145 -14.63 -8.41 -19.33
CA ASP A 145 -14.99 -9.81 -19.54
C ASP A 145 -13.71 -10.66 -19.55
N ALA A 146 -13.58 -11.61 -18.62
CA ALA A 146 -12.33 -12.35 -18.41
C ALA A 146 -11.96 -13.26 -19.60
N ALA A 147 -12.94 -13.70 -20.39
CA ALA A 147 -12.73 -14.59 -21.52
C ALA A 147 -12.28 -13.85 -22.79
N SER A 148 -12.83 -12.65 -23.04
CA SER A 148 -12.59 -11.89 -24.27
C SER A 148 -11.72 -10.65 -24.11
N GLY A 149 -11.51 -10.18 -22.88
CA GLY A 149 -10.82 -8.91 -22.60
C GLY A 149 -11.65 -7.67 -22.95
N LYS A 150 -12.92 -7.82 -23.34
CA LYS A 150 -13.80 -6.69 -23.67
C LYS A 150 -14.15 -5.91 -22.41
N GLU A 151 -14.03 -4.59 -22.47
CA GLU A 151 -14.46 -3.69 -21.40
C GLU A 151 -15.96 -3.79 -21.17
N LYS A 152 -16.35 -3.98 -19.90
CA LYS A 152 -17.73 -3.93 -19.42
C LYS A 152 -18.06 -2.52 -18.95
N TRP A 153 -17.18 -1.95 -18.12
CA TRP A 153 -17.25 -0.59 -17.62
C TRP A 153 -15.85 -0.17 -17.13
N HIS A 154 -15.65 1.13 -16.97
CA HIS A 154 -14.51 1.69 -16.25
C HIS A 154 -14.95 2.84 -15.35
N TYR A 155 -14.10 3.16 -14.37
CA TYR A 155 -14.25 4.27 -13.46
C TYR A 155 -12.94 5.05 -13.43
N ASP A 156 -13.00 6.36 -13.71
CA ASP A 156 -11.87 7.28 -13.56
C ASP A 156 -12.07 8.09 -12.27
N PRO A 157 -11.19 7.97 -11.25
CA PRO A 157 -11.27 8.79 -10.05
C PRO A 157 -10.89 10.26 -10.29
N GLU A 158 -10.48 10.60 -11.52
CA GLU A 158 -9.98 11.89 -11.95
C GLU A 158 -8.78 12.38 -11.11
N LEU A 159 -7.84 11.46 -10.81
CA LEU A 159 -6.66 11.79 -10.03
C LEU A 159 -5.93 12.99 -10.64
N LYS A 160 -5.73 14.04 -9.83
CA LYS A 160 -4.89 15.18 -10.19
C LYS A 160 -3.49 14.92 -9.69
N THR A 161 -2.62 14.48 -10.60
CA THR A 161 -1.21 14.26 -10.31
C THR A 161 -0.46 15.58 -10.20
N ASN A 162 0.62 15.55 -9.43
CA ASN A 162 1.57 16.64 -9.28
C ASN A 162 2.97 16.03 -9.18
N GLU A 163 3.98 16.74 -9.68
CA GLU A 163 5.38 16.34 -9.64
C GLU A 163 5.92 16.07 -8.23
N SER A 164 5.26 16.63 -7.19
CA SER A 164 5.61 16.38 -5.79
C SER A 164 5.21 14.99 -5.27
N PHE A 165 4.41 14.22 -6.01
CA PHE A 165 4.14 12.83 -5.65
C PHE A 165 5.43 12.03 -5.77
N GLN A 166 5.68 11.11 -4.83
CA GLN A 166 6.85 10.24 -4.92
C GLN A 166 6.77 9.32 -6.16
N HIS A 167 5.60 8.72 -6.38
CA HIS A 167 5.31 7.85 -7.51
C HIS A 167 3.79 7.81 -7.78
N VAL A 168 3.40 7.55 -9.02
CA VAL A 168 2.01 7.23 -9.40
C VAL A 168 1.95 5.75 -9.76
N THR A 169 1.37 4.96 -8.85
CA THR A 169 1.42 3.50 -8.90
C THR A 169 0.07 2.90 -8.52
N CYS A 170 -0.42 1.94 -9.30
CA CYS A 170 -1.51 1.06 -8.87
C CYS A 170 -0.94 -0.30 -8.47
N ARG A 171 -1.31 -0.76 -7.27
CA ARG A 171 -0.95 -2.09 -6.72
C ARG A 171 -2.12 -3.08 -6.72
N GLY A 172 -3.24 -2.68 -7.34
CA GLY A 172 -4.46 -3.44 -7.43
C GLY A 172 -5.61 -2.87 -6.61
N VAL A 173 -6.67 -3.65 -6.55
CA VAL A 173 -7.93 -3.33 -5.89
C VAL A 173 -8.34 -4.49 -4.98
N SER A 174 -9.29 -4.24 -4.08
CA SER A 174 -9.85 -5.28 -3.23
C SER A 174 -11.31 -5.54 -3.60
N TYR A 175 -11.76 -6.78 -3.46
CA TYR A 175 -13.17 -7.14 -3.60
C TYR A 175 -13.80 -7.33 -2.22
N HIS A 176 -15.05 -6.89 -2.08
CA HIS A 176 -15.87 -7.21 -0.92
C HIS A 176 -17.29 -7.56 -1.36
N GLU A 177 -17.83 -8.61 -0.77
CA GLU A 177 -19.21 -9.04 -0.95
C GLU A 177 -19.92 -9.06 0.40
N ALA A 178 -20.94 -8.22 0.50
CA ALA A 178 -21.82 -8.15 1.66
C ALA A 178 -22.69 -9.40 1.71
N LYS A 179 -22.82 -9.96 2.92
CA LYS A 179 -23.73 -11.08 3.18
C LYS A 179 -25.00 -10.56 3.84
N ALA A 180 -26.15 -11.09 3.42
CA ALA A 180 -27.46 -10.64 3.89
C ALA A 180 -27.63 -10.77 5.41
N GLU A 181 -26.89 -11.66 6.05
CA GLU A 181 -26.91 -11.86 7.51
C GLU A 181 -26.17 -10.76 8.28
N THR A 182 -25.31 -9.99 7.60
CA THR A 182 -24.37 -9.05 8.24
C THR A 182 -24.46 -7.62 7.72
N ALA A 183 -25.15 -7.38 6.61
CA ALA A 183 -25.27 -6.08 5.96
C ALA A 183 -26.70 -5.53 6.04
N SER A 184 -26.83 -4.20 6.03
CA SER A 184 -28.14 -3.55 6.01
C SER A 184 -28.88 -3.81 4.68
N PRO A 185 -30.21 -3.74 4.66
CA PRO A 185 -30.98 -3.86 3.43
C PRO A 185 -30.59 -2.82 2.37
N GLU A 186 -30.20 -1.61 2.75
CA GLU A 186 -29.74 -0.61 1.77
C GLU A 186 -28.45 -1.05 1.08
N VAL A 187 -27.49 -1.59 1.86
CA VAL A 187 -26.23 -2.09 1.32
C VAL A 187 -26.46 -3.26 0.36
N MET A 188 -27.36 -4.18 0.74
CA MET A 188 -27.71 -5.33 -0.10
C MET A 188 -28.44 -4.92 -1.39
N ALA A 189 -29.21 -3.84 -1.36
CA ALA A 189 -29.98 -3.36 -2.51
C ALA A 189 -29.13 -2.55 -3.51
N ASP A 190 -28.10 -1.83 -3.04
CA ASP A 190 -27.36 -0.88 -3.87
C ASP A 190 -25.99 -1.42 -4.31
N CYS A 191 -25.17 -1.92 -3.38
CA CYS A 191 -23.78 -2.29 -3.65
C CYS A 191 -23.34 -3.52 -2.84
N PRO A 192 -24.01 -4.68 -3.02
CA PRO A 192 -23.67 -5.89 -2.29
C PRO A 192 -22.27 -6.38 -2.67
N ARG A 193 -21.89 -6.26 -3.94
CA ARG A 193 -20.56 -6.60 -4.46
C ARG A 193 -19.83 -5.33 -4.88
N ARG A 194 -18.66 -5.09 -4.29
CA ARG A 194 -17.92 -3.85 -4.51
C ARG A 194 -16.43 -4.07 -4.71
N ILE A 195 -15.87 -3.23 -5.56
CA ILE A 195 -14.44 -3.07 -5.73
C ILE A 195 -14.00 -1.84 -4.94
N ILE A 196 -12.98 -2.03 -4.12
CA ILE A 196 -12.38 -0.98 -3.31
C ILE A 196 -11.11 -0.50 -4.03
N LEU A 197 -11.13 0.78 -4.41
CA LEU A 197 -10.07 1.46 -5.13
C LEU A 197 -9.39 2.47 -4.20
N PRO A 198 -8.14 2.22 -3.77
CA PRO A 198 -7.32 3.25 -3.15
C PRO A 198 -6.80 4.21 -4.21
N VAL A 199 -6.91 5.51 -3.96
CA VAL A 199 -6.42 6.58 -4.85
C VAL A 199 -5.23 7.27 -4.20
N ASN A 200 -4.24 7.63 -5.02
CA ASN A 200 -2.97 8.20 -4.57
C ASN A 200 -3.12 9.54 -3.80
N ASP A 201 -4.26 10.21 -3.93
CA ASP A 201 -4.60 11.44 -3.19
C ASP A 201 -5.24 11.17 -1.81
N GLY A 202 -5.27 9.92 -1.36
CA GLY A 202 -5.78 9.51 -0.05
C GLY A 202 -7.26 9.13 -0.03
N ARG A 203 -7.98 9.24 -1.16
CA ARG A 203 -9.36 8.74 -1.25
C ARG A 203 -9.39 7.20 -1.25
N LEU A 204 -10.42 6.64 -0.62
CA LEU A 204 -10.79 5.24 -0.72
C LEU A 204 -12.20 5.16 -1.27
N ILE A 205 -12.35 4.60 -2.47
CA ILE A 205 -13.62 4.61 -3.22
C ILE A 205 -14.15 3.18 -3.28
N ALA A 206 -15.44 3.01 -2.98
CA ALA A 206 -16.15 1.76 -3.21
C ALA A 206 -17.00 1.90 -4.48
N ILE A 207 -16.82 0.98 -5.41
CA ILE A 207 -17.49 0.96 -6.71
C ILE A 207 -18.29 -0.33 -6.82
N ASN A 208 -19.54 -0.27 -7.27
CA ASN A 208 -20.35 -1.45 -7.52
C ASN A 208 -19.70 -2.31 -8.63
N ALA A 209 -19.41 -3.57 -8.30
CA ALA A 209 -18.65 -4.48 -9.15
C ALA A 209 -19.38 -4.82 -10.48
N GLU A 210 -20.70 -4.70 -10.52
CA GLU A 210 -21.49 -5.05 -11.69
C GLU A 210 -21.58 -3.92 -12.71
N ASN A 211 -21.68 -2.67 -12.23
CA ASN A 211 -22.06 -1.54 -13.08
C ASN A 211 -21.12 -0.32 -13.01
N GLY A 212 -20.10 -0.33 -12.15
CA GLY A 212 -19.08 0.72 -12.09
C GLY A 212 -19.53 2.02 -11.41
N LYS A 213 -20.68 2.03 -10.71
CA LYS A 213 -21.19 3.20 -9.98
C LYS A 213 -20.66 3.32 -8.56
#